data_AF-A0A832VDB0-F1
#
_entry.id   AF-A0A832VDB0-F1
#
_cell.length_a   1.000
_cell.length_b   1.000
_cell.length_c   1.000
_cell.angle_alpha   90.00
_cell.angle_beta   90.00
_cell.angle_gamma   90.00
#
_symmetry.space_group_name_H-M   'P 1'
#
loop_
_entity.id
_entity.type
_entity.pdbx_description
1 polymer ?
#
loop_
_entity_poly.entity_id
_entity_poly.type
_entity_poly.pdbx_seq_one_letter_code
_entity_poly.pdbx_strand_id
1 'polypeptide(L)'
;MQLQRIIININGFRKIIRFYSVIISSEHTYRVLISARNMIAVDSLDRAILTVLRESARAPFVEIAKRVDVTERTVRTRMKRMEEEGVVRGYTIREAGIGLTALVRIKVGSGTEIGTLAGEFTGWVGVECVYEISGDADLIAIVHVDDTVALRDLLDR
;
A
#
# COMPACT_ATOMS: atom_id res chain seq x y z
N MET A 1 8.17 19.07 -24.39
CA MET A 1 8.70 18.92 -23.02
C MET A 1 7.59 18.35 -22.15
N GLN A 2 7.49 17.02 -22.07
CA GLN A 2 6.41 16.36 -21.32
C GLN A 2 6.79 16.25 -19.85
N LEU A 3 5.94 16.80 -18.98
CA LEU A 3 6.02 16.60 -17.54
C LEU A 3 5.68 15.14 -17.20
N GLN A 4 6.68 14.33 -16.88
CA GLN A 4 6.45 13.09 -16.14
C GLN A 4 6.16 13.44 -14.68
N ARG A 5 4.88 13.50 -14.32
CA ARG A 5 4.47 13.59 -12.91
C ARG A 5 4.50 12.19 -12.30
N ILE A 6 5.58 11.86 -11.61
CA ILE A 6 5.56 10.78 -10.61
C ILE A 6 4.89 11.37 -9.37
N ILE A 7 3.59 11.11 -9.18
CA ILE A 7 2.88 11.48 -7.95
C ILE A 7 3.23 10.41 -6.90
N ILE A 8 4.31 10.63 -6.15
CA ILE A 8 4.54 9.88 -4.92
C ILE A 8 3.87 10.65 -3.80
N ASN A 9 2.71 10.16 -3.35
CA ASN A 9 2.00 10.72 -2.22
C ASN A 9 2.70 10.27 -0.92
N ILE A 10 3.73 11.00 -0.52
CA ILE A 10 4.29 10.93 0.82
C ILE A 10 3.48 11.88 1.68
N ASN A 11 2.53 11.33 2.44
CA ASN A 11 2.18 11.89 3.74
C ASN A 11 1.41 10.84 4.53
N GLY A 12 1.77 10.73 5.81
CA GLY A 12 1.02 9.94 6.76
C GLY A 12 -0.48 10.22 6.65
N PHE A 13 -1.27 9.17 6.84
CA PHE A 13 -2.71 9.21 7.04
C PHE A 13 -3.68 9.27 5.83
N ARG A 14 -4.69 8.38 5.98
CA ARG A 14 -6.09 8.39 5.49
C ARG A 14 -6.44 8.06 4.03
N LYS A 15 -7.07 6.86 3.90
CA LYS A 15 -8.24 6.49 3.07
C LYS A 15 -8.13 6.52 1.53
N ILE A 16 -8.42 5.34 0.95
CA ILE A 16 -9.06 5.10 -0.36
C ILE A 16 -8.43 5.90 -1.51
N ILE A 17 -7.39 5.35 -2.13
CA ILE A 17 -6.95 5.86 -3.43
C ILE A 17 -7.86 5.22 -4.49
N ARG A 18 -8.84 6.00 -4.92
CA ARG A 18 -9.57 5.79 -6.17
C ARG A 18 -8.66 6.31 -7.28
N PHE A 19 -8.14 5.43 -8.11
CA PHE A 19 -7.38 5.80 -9.32
C PHE A 19 -8.28 6.63 -10.24
N TYR A 20 -7.82 7.81 -10.64
CA TYR A 20 -8.35 8.51 -11.81
C TYR A 20 -7.22 8.78 -12.80
N SER A 21 -7.54 8.41 -14.05
CA SER A 21 -6.87 8.69 -15.33
C SER A 21 -5.48 8.11 -15.58
N VAL A 22 -5.52 6.93 -16.21
CA VAL A 22 -4.92 6.63 -17.52
C VAL A 22 -4.55 7.89 -18.33
N ILE A 23 -3.29 7.98 -18.76
CA ILE A 23 -2.90 8.67 -20.00
C ILE A 23 -2.13 7.65 -20.84
N ILE A 24 -2.77 7.20 -21.92
CA ILE A 24 -2.19 6.38 -22.97
C ILE A 24 -1.42 7.33 -23.89
N SER A 25 -0.09 7.20 -23.93
CA SER A 25 0.72 7.73 -25.02
C SER A 25 1.28 6.54 -25.79
N SER A 26 1.01 6.53 -27.09
CA SER A 26 1.40 5.54 -28.07
C SER A 26 2.91 5.30 -28.06
N GLU A 27 3.34 4.12 -27.63
CA GLU A 27 4.13 3.24 -28.51
C GLU A 27 4.50 1.91 -27.86
N HIS A 28 4.44 1.73 -26.55
CA HIS A 28 4.85 0.46 -25.93
C HIS A 28 3.76 -0.05 -24.99
N THR A 29 3.16 -1.18 -25.36
CA THR A 29 2.15 -1.89 -24.59
C THR A 29 2.78 -2.42 -23.29
N TYR A 30 2.52 -1.77 -22.15
CA TYR A 30 2.92 -2.30 -20.85
C TYR A 30 1.69 -2.77 -20.08
N ARG A 31 1.62 -4.08 -19.85
CA ARG A 31 0.69 -4.70 -18.90
C ARG A 31 1.05 -4.18 -17.52
N VAL A 32 0.30 -3.21 -17.01
CA VAL A 32 0.09 -3.15 -15.56
C VAL A 32 -0.57 -4.47 -15.20
N LEU A 33 0.16 -5.38 -14.56
CA LEU A 33 -0.43 -6.51 -13.85
C LEU A 33 -1.22 -5.92 -12.67
N ILE A 34 -2.37 -5.32 -12.97
CA ILE A 34 -3.48 -5.30 -12.05
C ILE A 34 -3.74 -6.77 -11.85
N SER A 35 -3.21 -7.32 -10.76
CA SER A 35 -3.58 -8.65 -10.31
C SER A 35 -5.10 -8.65 -10.35
N ALA A 36 -5.70 -9.38 -11.30
CA ALA A 36 -7.13 -9.56 -11.44
C ALA A 36 -7.63 -10.43 -10.28
N ARG A 37 -7.19 -10.12 -9.05
CA ARG A 37 -7.86 -10.56 -7.85
C ARG A 37 -9.28 -10.05 -8.00
N ASN A 38 -10.22 -10.99 -7.89
CA ASN A 38 -11.63 -10.72 -7.86
C ASN A 38 -11.87 -9.48 -6.98
N MET A 39 -12.41 -8.42 -7.56
CA MET A 39 -12.56 -7.15 -6.86
C MET A 39 -13.69 -7.35 -5.85
N ILE A 40 -13.34 -7.61 -4.59
CA ILE A 40 -14.32 -7.94 -3.55
C ILE A 40 -15.28 -6.77 -3.41
N ALA A 41 -16.57 -7.06 -3.53
CA ALA A 41 -17.62 -6.07 -3.39
C ALA A 41 -17.71 -5.62 -1.91
N VAL A 42 -17.09 -4.47 -1.62
CA VAL A 42 -17.21 -3.77 -0.35
C VAL A 42 -18.38 -2.80 -0.43
N ASP A 43 -19.46 -3.11 0.30
CA ASP A 43 -20.69 -2.31 0.29
C ASP A 43 -20.58 -1.04 1.16
N SER A 44 -21.67 -0.28 1.24
CA SER A 44 -21.72 0.97 1.99
C SER A 44 -21.52 0.77 3.50
N LEU A 45 -22.05 -0.30 4.07
CA LEU A 45 -21.92 -0.62 5.49
C LEU A 45 -20.47 -0.99 5.83
N ASP A 46 -19.85 -1.84 5.00
CA ASP A 46 -18.44 -2.22 5.17
C ASP A 46 -17.53 -0.98 5.10
N ARG A 47 -17.81 -0.05 4.17
CA ARG A 47 -17.07 1.24 4.08
C ARG A 47 -17.26 2.12 5.31
N ALA A 48 -18.45 2.11 5.92
CA ALA A 48 -18.74 2.84 7.14
C ALA A 48 -17.98 2.24 8.34
N ILE A 49 -17.98 0.92 8.48
CA ILE A 49 -17.20 0.20 9.51
C ILE A 49 -15.70 0.52 9.37
N LEU A 50 -15.15 0.37 8.15
CA LEU A 50 -13.76 0.72 7.86
C LEU A 50 -13.45 2.21 8.05
N THR A 51 -14.45 3.08 8.04
CA THR A 51 -14.25 4.50 8.34
C THR A 51 -13.99 4.71 9.82
N VAL A 52 -14.79 4.08 10.68
CA VAL A 52 -14.63 4.13 12.14
C VAL A 52 -13.28 3.53 12.55
N LEU A 53 -12.91 2.37 12.00
CA LEU A 53 -11.65 1.71 12.33
C LEU A 53 -10.39 2.48 11.89
N ARG A 54 -10.48 3.30 10.84
CA ARG A 54 -9.35 4.17 10.44
C ARG A 54 -9.14 5.35 11.38
N GLU A 55 -10.15 5.69 12.18
CA GLU A 55 -10.03 6.70 13.25
C GLU A 55 -9.52 6.07 14.54
N SER A 56 -10.08 4.91 14.89
CA SER A 56 -9.64 4.13 16.05
C SER A 56 -9.71 2.65 15.72
N ALA A 57 -8.56 2.06 15.43
CA ALA A 57 -8.46 0.64 15.10
C ALA A 57 -8.86 -0.28 16.27
N ARG A 58 -8.92 0.28 17.49
CA ARG A 58 -9.30 -0.41 18.73
C ARG A 58 -10.75 -0.15 19.15
N ALA A 59 -11.55 0.54 18.34
CA ALA A 59 -12.94 0.83 18.66
C ALA A 59 -13.72 -0.48 18.95
N PRO A 60 -14.39 -0.61 20.11
CA PRO A 60 -15.23 -1.76 20.41
C PRO A 60 -16.35 -1.90 19.39
N PHE A 61 -16.70 -3.12 18.99
CA PHE A 61 -17.77 -3.34 18.00
C PHE A 61 -19.13 -2.75 18.40
N VAL A 62 -19.42 -2.66 19.71
CA VAL A 62 -20.61 -1.96 20.23
C VAL A 62 -20.59 -0.47 19.86
N GLU A 63 -19.44 0.18 19.93
CA GLU A 63 -19.27 1.58 19.55
C GLU A 63 -19.42 1.75 18.03
N ILE A 64 -18.77 0.88 17.24
CA ILE A 64 -18.88 0.89 15.78
C ILE A 64 -20.34 0.72 15.36
N ALA A 65 -21.03 -0.25 15.97
CA ALA A 65 -22.45 -0.55 15.71
C ALA A 65 -23.35 0.67 15.95
N LYS A 66 -23.15 1.39 17.06
CA LYS A 66 -23.85 2.65 17.35
C LYS A 66 -23.55 3.73 16.31
N ARG A 67 -22.30 3.86 15.86
CA ARG A 67 -21.88 4.88 14.89
C ARG A 67 -22.40 4.63 13.48
N VAL A 68 -22.65 3.38 13.10
CA VAL A 68 -23.10 2.99 11.75
C VAL A 68 -24.56 2.50 11.72
N ASP A 69 -25.28 2.66 12.83
CA ASP A 69 -26.71 2.33 13.01
C ASP A 69 -27.08 0.87 12.68
N VAL A 70 -26.34 -0.08 13.27
CA VAL A 70 -26.61 -1.53 13.15
C VAL A 70 -26.39 -2.24 14.48
N THR A 71 -26.66 -3.55 14.52
CA THR A 71 -26.34 -4.37 15.70
C THR A 71 -24.84 -4.71 15.77
N GLU A 72 -24.32 -4.93 16.99
CA GLU A 72 -22.96 -5.44 17.20
C GLU A 72 -22.71 -6.75 16.44
N ARG A 73 -23.71 -7.65 16.43
CA ARG A 73 -23.64 -8.93 15.70
C ARG A 73 -23.43 -8.69 14.20
N THR A 74 -24.10 -7.70 13.62
CA THR A 74 -23.91 -7.32 12.20
C THR A 74 -22.46 -6.89 11.95
N VAL A 75 -21.90 -6.00 12.80
CA VAL A 75 -20.50 -5.56 12.68
C VAL A 75 -19.54 -6.73 12.77
N ARG A 76 -19.72 -7.63 13.75
CA ARG A 76 -18.89 -8.84 13.91
C ARG A 76 -18.89 -9.72 12.66
N THR A 77 -20.07 -9.98 12.10
CA THR A 77 -20.19 -10.78 10.86
C THR A 77 -19.51 -10.10 9.68
N ARG A 78 -19.68 -8.78 9.51
CA ARG A 78 -19.02 -8.02 8.44
C ARG A 78 -17.50 -8.02 8.58
N MET A 79 -16.99 -7.80 9.79
CA MET A 79 -15.55 -7.82 10.06
C MET A 79 -14.93 -9.16 9.77
N LYS A 80 -15.52 -10.26 10.28
CA LYS A 80 -15.05 -11.62 10.01
C LYS A 80 -14.99 -11.90 8.50
N ARG A 81 -16.04 -11.54 7.76
CA ARG A 81 -16.08 -11.69 6.30
C ARG A 81 -14.97 -10.89 5.61
N MET A 82 -14.80 -9.62 5.97
CA MET A 82 -13.75 -8.77 5.38
C MET A 82 -12.33 -9.27 5.69
N GLU A 83 -12.12 -9.89 6.86
CA GLU A 83 -10.85 -10.54 7.21
C GLU A 83 -10.62 -11.82 6.39
N GLU A 84 -11.63 -12.70 6.30
CA GLU A 84 -11.57 -13.95 5.52
C GLU A 84 -11.37 -13.68 4.01
N GLU A 85 -12.01 -12.64 3.48
CA GLU A 85 -11.87 -12.22 2.08
C GLU A 85 -10.58 -11.41 1.86
N GLY A 86 -9.84 -11.04 2.90
CA GLY A 86 -8.59 -10.27 2.78
C GLY A 86 -8.77 -8.78 2.45
N VAL A 87 -9.99 -8.25 2.60
CA VAL A 87 -10.26 -6.79 2.59
C VAL A 87 -9.57 -6.13 3.79
N VAL A 88 -9.63 -6.76 4.96
CA VAL A 88 -8.83 -6.41 6.15
C VAL A 88 -7.72 -7.43 6.28
N ARG A 89 -6.47 -7.02 5.99
CA ARG A 89 -5.30 -7.91 5.98
C ARG A 89 -4.60 -8.03 7.34
N GLY A 90 -4.96 -7.16 8.29
CA GLY A 90 -4.35 -7.11 9.60
C GLY A 90 -4.55 -5.75 10.25
N TYR A 91 -4.14 -5.68 11.53
CA TYR A 91 -4.15 -4.47 12.33
C TYR A 91 -2.69 -4.12 12.62
N THR A 92 -2.31 -2.87 12.37
CA THR A 92 -0.93 -2.42 12.52
C THR A 92 -0.87 -1.10 13.26
N ILE A 93 0.30 -0.81 13.83
CA ILE A 93 0.66 0.48 14.40
C ILE A 93 1.46 1.21 13.34
N ARG A 94 1.14 2.50 13.11
CA ARG A 94 1.95 3.37 12.27
C ARG A 94 2.66 4.35 13.17
N GLU A 95 3.98 4.23 13.24
CA GLU A 95 4.83 5.14 13.97
C GLU A 95 5.17 6.35 13.08
N ALA A 96 5.38 7.50 13.70
CA ALA A 96 5.82 8.71 13.02
C ALA A 96 6.87 9.41 13.88
N GLY A 97 7.93 9.92 13.26
CA GLY A 97 9.04 10.57 13.96
C GLY A 97 10.04 9.61 14.64
N ILE A 98 9.93 8.31 14.35
CA ILE A 98 10.90 7.28 14.75
C ILE A 98 11.57 6.79 13.46
N GLY A 99 12.90 6.82 13.44
CA GLY A 99 13.69 6.40 12.30
C GLY A 99 13.60 7.32 11.08
N LEU A 100 14.11 6.83 9.96
CA LEU A 100 14.13 7.44 8.64
C LEU A 100 13.27 6.61 7.69
N THR A 101 12.35 7.29 7.01
CA THR A 101 11.62 6.72 5.87
C THR A 101 12.20 7.27 4.58
N ALA A 102 12.60 6.40 3.65
CA ALA A 102 13.13 6.81 2.36
C ALA A 102 12.40 6.13 1.19
N LEU A 103 12.37 6.85 0.07
CA LEU A 103 11.96 6.31 -1.21
C LEU A 103 13.20 6.08 -2.04
N VAL A 104 13.47 4.82 -2.35
CA VAL A 104 14.64 4.41 -3.12
C VAL A 104 14.18 4.11 -4.53
N ARG A 105 14.70 4.85 -5.51
CA ARG A 105 14.49 4.58 -6.93
C ARG A 105 15.59 3.64 -7.41
N ILE A 106 15.21 2.55 -8.06
CA ILE A 106 16.14 1.50 -8.47
C ILE A 106 16.03 1.34 -9.98
N LYS A 107 17.18 1.44 -10.65
CA LYS A 107 17.34 1.07 -12.06
C LYS A 107 17.91 -0.34 -12.11
N VAL A 108 17.29 -1.19 -12.90
CA VAL A 108 17.68 -2.58 -13.08
C VAL A 108 18.61 -2.68 -14.29
N GLY A 109 19.75 -3.32 -14.10
CA GLY A 109 20.73 -3.53 -15.16
C GLY A 109 20.19 -4.44 -16.28
N SER A 110 20.74 -4.28 -17.49
CA SER A 110 20.40 -5.17 -18.60
C SER A 110 20.73 -6.63 -18.27
N GLY A 111 19.78 -7.54 -18.51
CA GLY A 111 19.95 -8.97 -18.27
C GLY A 111 19.42 -9.46 -16.92
N THR A 112 18.95 -8.57 -16.05
CA THR A 112 18.29 -8.93 -14.79
C THR A 112 16.77 -8.89 -14.96
N GLU A 113 16.08 -9.94 -14.48
CA GLU A 113 14.62 -9.96 -14.45
C GLU A 113 14.10 -9.11 -13.29
N ILE A 114 13.28 -8.10 -13.61
CA ILE A 114 12.72 -7.14 -12.64
C ILE A 114 11.95 -7.85 -11.53
N GLY A 115 11.13 -8.86 -11.88
CA GLY A 115 10.31 -9.59 -10.92
C GLY A 115 11.13 -10.36 -9.88
N THR A 116 12.25 -10.94 -10.29
CA THR A 116 13.18 -11.66 -9.39
C THR A 116 13.80 -10.70 -8.38
N LEU A 117 14.31 -9.57 -8.86
CA LEU A 117 14.92 -8.56 -8.00
C LEU A 117 13.91 -7.92 -7.03
N ALA A 118 12.71 -7.61 -7.52
CA ALA A 118 11.63 -7.12 -6.67
C ALA A 118 11.26 -8.14 -5.57
N GLY A 119 11.20 -9.43 -5.93
CA GLY A 119 10.97 -10.51 -4.98
C GLY A 119 12.06 -10.61 -3.90
N GLU A 120 13.32 -10.48 -4.29
CA GLU A 120 14.45 -10.46 -3.36
C GLU A 120 14.35 -9.32 -2.35
N PHE A 121 14.16 -8.09 -2.82
CA PHE A 121 14.06 -6.90 -1.98
C PHE A 121 12.91 -6.96 -0.97
N THR A 122 11.81 -7.65 -1.31
CA THR A 122 10.69 -7.82 -0.36
C THR A 122 11.08 -8.65 0.89
N GLY A 123 12.17 -9.41 0.82
CA GLY A 123 12.70 -10.16 1.97
C GLY A 123 13.66 -9.35 2.84
N TRP A 124 14.05 -8.14 2.43
CA TRP A 124 15.04 -7.35 3.16
C TRP A 124 14.41 -6.64 4.36
N VAL A 125 15.03 -6.79 5.54
CA VAL A 125 14.65 -6.02 6.73
C VAL A 125 14.78 -4.53 6.44
N GLY A 126 13.74 -3.78 6.76
CA GLY A 126 13.64 -2.35 6.49
C GLY A 126 12.98 -2.00 5.15
N VAL A 127 12.74 -2.96 4.25
CA VAL A 127 11.92 -2.72 3.05
C VAL A 127 10.45 -2.97 3.38
N GLU A 128 9.61 -1.94 3.32
CA GLU A 128 8.17 -2.05 3.55
C GLU A 128 7.46 -2.63 2.32
N CYS A 129 7.79 -2.12 1.14
CA CYS A 129 7.23 -2.59 -0.13
C CYS A 129 8.07 -2.14 -1.32
N VAL A 130 7.88 -2.84 -2.44
CA VAL A 130 8.50 -2.56 -3.73
C VAL A 130 7.41 -2.47 -4.80
N TYR A 131 7.48 -1.43 -5.62
CA TYR A 131 6.59 -1.20 -6.76
C TYR A 131 7.40 -1.20 -8.05
N GLU A 132 6.95 -1.97 -9.04
CA GLU A 132 7.39 -1.77 -10.42
C GLU A 132 6.72 -0.52 -10.99
N ILE A 133 7.53 0.34 -11.61
CA ILE A 133 7.09 1.61 -12.18
C ILE A 133 7.62 1.78 -13.60
N SER A 134 6.94 2.62 -14.38
CA SER A 134 7.44 3.06 -15.68
C SER A 134 8.18 4.40 -15.55
N GLY A 135 9.16 4.64 -16.44
CA GLY A 135 9.90 5.90 -16.52
C GLY A 135 11.40 5.71 -16.24
N ASP A 136 12.02 6.72 -15.63
CA ASP A 136 13.47 6.77 -15.39
C ASP A 136 13.97 5.82 -14.28
N ALA A 137 13.13 4.92 -13.77
CA ALA A 137 13.49 3.86 -12.85
C ALA A 137 12.51 2.71 -13.07
N ASP A 138 12.96 1.50 -12.77
CA ASP A 138 12.16 0.29 -12.97
C ASP A 138 11.41 -0.09 -11.69
N LEU A 139 12.00 0.20 -10.52
CA LEU A 139 11.39 -0.05 -9.21
C LEU A 139 11.45 1.19 -8.30
N ILE A 140 10.47 1.29 -7.40
CA ILE A 140 10.53 2.14 -6.20
C ILE A 140 10.35 1.25 -4.98
N ALA A 141 11.28 1.34 -4.03
CA ALA A 141 11.15 0.74 -2.71
C ALA A 141 10.83 1.81 -1.66
N ILE A 142 9.86 1.53 -0.78
CA ILE A 142 9.66 2.28 0.46
C ILE A 142 10.43 1.56 1.55
N VAL A 143 11.35 2.29 2.19
CA VAL A 143 12.20 1.73 3.26
C VAL A 143 12.04 2.50 4.56
N HIS A 144 12.08 1.77 5.67
CA HIS A 144 12.10 2.25 7.04
C HIS A 144 13.34 1.70 7.75
N VAL A 145 14.22 2.59 8.17
CA VAL A 145 15.46 2.27 8.87
C VAL A 145 15.64 3.24 10.05
N ASP A 146 16.59 2.97 10.94
CA ASP A 146 16.79 3.82 12.13
C ASP A 146 17.39 5.18 11.79
N ASP A 147 18.31 5.25 10.82
CA ASP A 147 19.01 6.47 10.44
C ASP A 147 19.60 6.40 9.02
N THR A 148 20.36 7.42 8.64
CA THR A 148 21.03 7.49 7.33
C THR A 148 22.19 6.49 7.17
N VAL A 149 22.79 6.02 8.26
CA VAL A 149 23.85 5.00 8.23
C VAL A 149 23.22 3.65 7.91
N ALA A 150 22.16 3.28 8.63
CA ALA A 150 21.38 2.08 8.36
C ALA A 150 20.79 2.07 6.94
N LEU A 151 20.38 3.24 6.40
CA LEU A 151 19.95 3.34 5.00
C LEU A 151 21.08 3.00 4.05
N ARG A 152 22.28 3.54 4.27
CA ARG A 152 23.45 3.26 3.43
C ARG A 152 23.81 1.78 3.48
N ASP A 153 23.87 1.20 4.67
CA ASP A 153 24.19 -0.22 4.86
C ASP A 153 23.16 -1.14 4.19
N LEU A 154 21.89 -0.72 4.13
CA LEU A 154 20.85 -1.41 3.37
C LEU A 154 21.10 -1.32 1.86
N LEU A 155 21.50 -0.16 1.36
CA LEU A 155 21.73 0.09 -0.08
C LEU A 155 23.02 -0.55 -0.61
N ASP A 156 24.00 -0.81 0.26
CA ASP A 156 25.31 -1.39 -0.09
C ASP A 156 25.30 -2.94 -0.13
N ARG A 157 24.16 -3.59 0.14
CA ARG A 157 23.99 -5.04 0.02
C ARG A 157 23.94 -5.50 -1.44
#